data_AF-A0A969AN80-F1
#
_entry.id   AF-A0A969AN80-F1
#
_cell.length_a   1.000
_cell.length_b   1.000
_cell.length_c   1.000
_cell.angle_alpha   90.00
_cell.angle_beta   90.00
_cell.angle_gamma   90.00
#
_symmetry.space_group_name_H-M   'P 1'
#
loop_
_entity.id
_entity.type
_entity.pdbx_description
1 polymer ?
#
loop_
_entity_poly.entity_id
_entity_poly.type
_entity_poly.pdbx_seq_one_letter_code
_entity_poly.pdbx_strand_id
1 'polypeptide(L)'
;MSDAGFGTVLVAGRAEFEPLDISDRLFDSDRYDPEAIQQVFFTTLERQYTETEPVQIQQFHWLFLTQADDGWRVVLMFSRLGVVGDQPRPPTPTRRKQ
;
A
#
# COMPACT_ATOMS: atom_id res chain seq x y z
N MET A 1 -26.32 -15.73 -19.05
CA MET A 1 -24.97 -15.64 -18.45
C MET A 1 -24.62 -14.17 -18.37
N SER A 2 -24.67 -13.57 -17.18
CA SER A 2 -24.23 -12.19 -16.97
C SER A 2 -22.72 -12.17 -16.83
N ASP A 3 -22.08 -11.32 -17.63
CA ASP A 3 -20.67 -10.94 -17.52
C ASP A 3 -20.45 -10.24 -16.16
N ALA A 4 -20.12 -11.00 -15.13
CA ALA A 4 -19.69 -10.45 -13.86
C ALA A 4 -18.21 -10.07 -14.01
N GLY A 5 -17.97 -8.80 -14.33
CA GLY A 5 -16.62 -8.30 -14.55
C GLY A 5 -15.81 -8.34 -13.26
N PHE A 6 -14.77 -9.18 -13.24
CA PHE A 6 -13.69 -9.10 -12.27
C PHE A 6 -12.85 -7.85 -12.56
N GLY A 7 -12.65 -7.00 -11.55
CA GLY A 7 -11.88 -5.77 -11.72
C GLY A 7 -11.32 -5.26 -10.40
N THR A 8 -10.19 -4.54 -10.48
CA THR A 8 -9.53 -3.94 -9.33
C THR A 8 -9.24 -2.47 -9.60
N VAL A 9 -9.58 -1.61 -8.64
CA VAL A 9 -9.13 -0.21 -8.59
C VAL A 9 -8.15 -0.09 -7.44
N LEU A 10 -6.94 0.40 -7.72
CA LEU A 10 -5.88 0.62 -6.72
C LEU A 10 -5.50 2.10 -6.72
N VAL A 11 -5.54 2.72 -5.55
CA VAL A 11 -5.13 4.12 -5.34
C VAL A 11 -4.04 4.17 -4.28
N ALA A 12 -2.93 4.83 -4.57
CA ALA A 12 -1.91 5.15 -3.59
C ALA A 12 -2.17 6.51 -2.96
N GLY A 13 -1.99 6.60 -1.64
CA GLY A 13 -2.00 7.85 -0.89
C GLY A 13 -0.69 8.61 -1.06
N ARG A 14 -0.58 9.74 -0.35
CA ARG A 14 0.66 10.50 -0.25
C ARG A 14 1.73 9.67 0.47
N ALA A 15 2.95 9.69 -0.05
CA ALA A 15 4.10 9.09 0.61
C ALA A 15 4.69 10.03 1.66
N GLU A 16 5.10 9.46 2.79
CA GLU A 16 5.81 10.12 3.88
C GLU A 16 7.24 9.57 3.96
N PHE A 17 8.20 10.48 4.14
CA PHE A 17 9.64 10.20 4.10
C PHE A 17 10.32 10.38 5.46
N GLU A 18 9.60 10.88 6.46
CA GLU A 18 10.05 10.87 7.84
C GLU A 18 9.97 9.44 8.37
N PRO A 19 11.10 8.82 8.78
CA PRO A 19 11.10 7.43 9.22
C PRO A 19 10.22 7.25 10.46
N LEU A 20 9.32 6.28 10.40
CA LEU A 20 8.56 5.85 11.56
C LEU A 20 9.45 4.99 12.45
N ASP A 21 9.30 5.12 13.77
CA ASP A 21 9.85 4.17 14.75
C ASP A 21 9.10 2.85 14.61
N ILE A 22 9.73 1.90 13.94
CA ILE A 22 9.18 0.57 13.72
C ILE A 22 9.94 -0.37 14.62
N SER A 23 9.23 -1.20 15.40
CA SER A 23 9.89 -2.16 16.29
C SER A 23 11.00 -2.91 15.54
N ASP A 24 12.22 -2.90 16.08
CA ASP A 24 13.47 -3.43 15.49
C ASP A 24 13.35 -4.86 14.92
N ARG A 25 12.34 -5.62 15.34
CA ARG A 25 11.99 -6.93 14.77
C ARG A 25 11.65 -6.90 13.28
N LEU A 26 11.18 -5.76 12.76
CA LEU A 26 10.82 -5.65 11.35
C LEU A 26 12.02 -5.28 10.48
N PHE A 27 13.02 -4.59 11.01
CA PHE A 27 14.17 -4.19 10.22
C PHE A 27 15.45 -4.32 11.04
N ASP A 28 16.31 -5.26 10.65
CA ASP A 28 17.63 -5.45 11.25
C ASP A 28 18.58 -4.36 10.73
N SER A 29 18.60 -3.23 11.43
CA SER A 29 19.50 -2.11 11.14
C SER A 29 20.97 -2.44 11.37
N ASP A 30 21.32 -3.55 12.03
CA ASP A 30 22.72 -3.91 12.24
C ASP A 30 23.37 -4.46 10.96
N ARG A 31 22.55 -4.89 9.98
CA ARG A 31 23.01 -5.42 8.69
C ARG A 31 23.20 -4.36 7.61
N TYR A 32 22.66 -3.16 7.81
CA TYR A 32 22.66 -2.11 6.81
C TYR A 32 23.03 -0.79 7.44
N ASP A 33 23.77 0.05 6.72
CA ASP A 33 23.99 1.42 7.16
C ASP A 33 22.65 2.17 7.19
N PRO A 34 22.14 2.57 8.37
CA PRO A 34 20.86 3.25 8.48
C PRO A 34 20.87 4.63 7.82
N GLU A 35 22.04 5.25 7.63
CA GLU A 35 22.17 6.52 6.90
C GLU A 35 22.07 6.32 5.38
N ALA A 36 22.38 5.12 4.87
CA ALA A 36 22.29 4.77 3.46
C ALA A 36 20.90 4.24 3.05
N ILE A 37 19.95 4.17 3.99
CA ILE A 37 18.60 3.65 3.77
C ILE A 37 17.55 4.74 3.97
N GLN A 38 16.74 4.93 2.95
CA GLN A 38 15.58 5.80 3.01
C GLN A 38 14.32 4.95 3.25
N GLN A 39 13.62 5.25 4.35
CA GLN A 39 12.29 4.71 4.62
C GLN A 39 11.22 5.57 3.93
N VAL A 40 10.30 4.91 3.23
CA VAL A 40 9.11 5.52 2.64
C VAL A 40 7.87 4.80 3.16
N PHE A 41 7.00 5.54 3.82
CA PHE A 41 5.71 5.03 4.28
C PHE A 41 4.60 5.53 3.36
N PHE A 42 3.71 4.64 2.93
CA PHE A 42 2.53 5.03 2.16
C PHE A 42 1.39 4.04 2.35
N THR A 43 0.18 4.50 2.05
CA THR A 43 -1.03 3.66 2.12
C THR A 43 -1.60 3.42 0.74
N THR A 44 -2.17 2.25 0.50
CA THR A 44 -3.01 2.00 -0.67
C THR A 44 -4.45 1.72 -0.25
N LEU A 45 -5.38 2.09 -1.12
CA LEU A 45 -6.78 1.69 -1.06
C LEU A 45 -7.10 0.86 -2.30
N GLU A 46 -7.33 -0.42 -2.09
CA GLU A 46 -7.76 -1.36 -3.11
C GLU A 46 -9.27 -1.58 -3.02
N ARG A 47 -9.93 -1.59 -4.17
CA ARG A 47 -11.32 -2.03 -4.32
C ARG A 47 -11.38 -3.15 -5.34
N GLN A 48 -11.74 -4.34 -4.89
CA GLN A 48 -11.95 -5.51 -5.72
C GLN A 48 -13.44 -5.66 -6.01
N TYR A 49 -13.80 -5.83 -7.27
CA TYR A 49 -15.17 -6.11 -7.70
C TYR A 49 -15.32 -7.62 -7.89
N THR A 50 -16.10 -8.24 -7.01
CA THR A 50 -16.44 -9.67 -7.08
C THR A 50 -17.87 -9.85 -7.61
N GLU A 51 -18.29 -11.09 -7.84
CA GLU A 51 -19.65 -11.39 -8.29
C GLU A 51 -20.73 -11.00 -7.27
N THR A 52 -20.40 -11.03 -5.97
CA THR A 52 -21.37 -10.79 -4.89
C THR A 52 -21.35 -9.35 -4.42
N GLU A 53 -20.17 -8.81 -4.14
CA GLU A 53 -20.02 -7.44 -3.64
C GLU A 53 -18.60 -6.86 -3.83
N PRO A 54 -18.44 -5.53 -3.84
CA PRO A 54 -17.13 -4.91 -3.80
C PRO A 54 -16.47 -5.09 -2.42
N VAL A 55 -15.22 -5.54 -2.40
CA VAL A 55 -14.39 -5.62 -1.19
C VAL A 55 -13.40 -4.45 -1.20
N GLN A 56 -13.26 -3.75 -0.07
CA GLN A 56 -12.32 -2.64 0.08
C GLN A 56 -11.22 -3.03 1.07
N ILE A 57 -9.97 -2.87 0.65
CA ILE A 57 -8.78 -3.27 1.41
C ILE A 57 -7.88 -2.04 1.52
N GLN A 58 -7.60 -1.60 2.74
CA GLN A 58 -6.55 -0.61 2.99
C GLN A 58 -5.27 -1.35 3.36
N GLN A 59 -4.15 -0.96 2.74
CA GLN A 59 -2.84 -1.51 3.07
C GLN A 59 -1.89 -0.39 3.47
N PHE A 60 -1.01 -0.69 4.42
CA PHE A 60 0.04 0.18 4.90
C PHE A 60 1.37 -0.42 4.50
N HIS A 61 2.23 0.35 3.84
CA HIS A 61 3.49 -0.11 3.28
C HIS A 61 4.66 0.66 3.90
N TRP A 62 5.67 -0.08 4.34
CA TRP A 62 6.98 0.44 4.70
C TRP A 62 7.97 -0.05 3.65
N LEU A 63 8.47 0.87 2.83
CA LEU A 63 9.42 0.59 1.77
C LEU A 63 10.79 1.14 2.16
N PHE A 64 11.82 0.30 2.08
CA PHE A 64 13.20 0.68 2.38
C PHE A 64 13.98 0.68 1.08
N LEU A 65 14.55 1.83 0.76
CA LEU A 65 15.29 2.06 -0.46
C LEU A 65 16.73 2.43 -0.15
N THR A 66 17.63 2.03 -1.03
CA THR A 66 19.02 2.51 -1.02
C THR A 66 19.39 3.03 -2.41
N GLN A 67 20.31 3.99 -2.45
CA GLN A 67 20.78 4.56 -3.70
C GLN A 67 22.05 3.82 -4.15
N ALA A 68 22.03 3.31 -5.37
CA ALA A 68 23.19 2.74 -6.05
C ALA A 68 23.60 3.62 -7.25
N ASP A 69 24.74 3.33 -7.84
CA ASP A 69 25.29 4.07 -8.98
C ASP A 69 24.33 4.14 -10.18
N ASP A 70 23.46 3.13 -10.33
CA ASP A 70 22.47 3.00 -11.40
C ASP A 70 21.04 3.41 -11.00
N GLY A 71 20.85 3.89 -9.77
CA GLY A 71 19.58 4.41 -9.28
C GLY A 71 19.10 3.76 -7.98
N TRP A 72 17.80 3.89 -7.72
CA TRP A 72 17.19 3.39 -6.49
C TRP A 72 17.00 1.89 -6.53
N ARG A 73 17.37 1.21 -5.44
CA ARG A 73 17.17 -0.22 -5.23
C ARG A 73 16.30 -0.46 -4.01
N VAL A 74 15.41 -1.43 -4.12
CA VAL A 74 14.59 -1.89 -2.99
C VAL A 74 15.47 -2.77 -2.10
N VAL A 75 15.60 -2.39 -0.84
CA VAL A 75 16.20 -3.24 0.19
C VAL A 75 15.16 -4.24 0.69
N LEU A 76 13.99 -3.72 1.09
CA LEU A 76 12.90 -4.51 1.65
C LEU A 76 11.58 -3.73 1.59
N MET A 77 10.45 -4.45 1.68
CA MET A 77 9.14 -3.85 1.87
C MET A 77 8.29 -4.71 2.81
N PHE A 78 7.64 -4.06 3.78
CA PHE A 78 6.61 -4.66 4.62
C PHE A 78 5.25 -4.09 4.31
N SER A 79 4.22 -4.92 4.40
CA SER A 79 2.83 -4.50 4.21
C SER A 79 1.95 -5.03 5.33
N ARG A 80 1.00 -4.20 5.78
CA ARG A 80 -0.01 -4.58 6.76
C ARG A 80 -1.40 -4.22 6.25
N LEU A 81 -2.36 -5.12 6.40
CA LEU A 81 -3.76 -4.84 6.13
C LEU A 81 -4.36 -4.00 7.26
N GLY A 82 -5.16 -2.99 6.91
CA GLY A 82 -6.00 -2.27 7.84
C GLY A 82 -7.15 -3.14 8.34
N VAL A 83 -7.55 -2.92 9.59
CA VAL A 83 -8.75 -3.57 10.15
C VAL A 83 -9.98 -2.91 9.51
N VAL A 84 -10.80 -3.69 8.83
CA VAL A 84 -12.08 -3.22 8.27
C VAL A 84 -13.02 -2.92 9.43
N GLY A 85 -13.39 -1.65 9.61
CA GLY A 85 -14.29 -1.25 10.71
C GLY A 85 -14.83 0.18 10.70
N ASP A 86 -14.02 1.21 10.37
CA ASP A 86 -14.39 2.61 10.72
C ASP A 86 -14.15 3.67 9.63
N GLN A 87 -13.97 3.30 8.37
CA GLN A 87 -13.78 4.29 7.29
C GLN A 87 -15.12 4.62 6.58
N PRO A 88 -15.43 5.91 6.35
CA PRO A 88 -16.60 6.31 5.56
C PRO A 88 -16.51 5.69 4.17
N ARG A 89 -17.57 5.00 3.72
CA ARG A 89 -17.67 4.49 2.36
C ARG A 89 -17.44 5.64 1.37
N PRO A 90 -16.39 5.62 0.52
CA PRO A 90 -16.27 6.60 -0.55
C PRO A 90 -17.47 6.45 -1.48
N PRO A 91 -18.05 7.55 -2.00
CA PRO A 91 -19.17 7.47 -2.91
C PRO A 91 -18.82 6.55 -4.08
N THR A 92 -19.67 5.56 -4.33
CA THR A 92 -19.51 4.64 -5.46
C THR A 92 -19.59 5.45 -6.75
N PRO A 93 -18.65 5.29 -7.70
CA PRO A 93 -18.77 5.94 -9.00
C PRO A 93 -20.09 5.51 -9.64
N THR A 94 -20.92 6.47 -10.05
CA THR A 94 -22.19 6.17 -10.71
C THR A 94 -21.90 5.49 -12.05
N ARG A 95 -22.35 4.24 -12.21
CA ARG A 95 -22.34 3.58 -13.52
C ARG A 95 -23.31 4.34 -14.43
N ARG A 96 -22.77 5.09 -15.41
CA ARG A 96 -23.57 5.70 -16.48
C ARG A 96 -24.34 4.56 -17.15
N LYS A 97 -25.67 4.57 -17.09
CA LYS A 97 -26.49 3.71 -17.95
C LYS A 97 -26.39 4.28 -19.36
N GLN A 98 -25.86 3.48 -20.28
CA GLN A 98 -25.89 3.77 -21.71
C GLN A 98 -27.20 3.24 -22.29
#